data_AF-M7C5X2-F1
#
_entry.id   AF-M7C5X2-F1
#
_cell.length_a   1.000
_cell.length_b   1.000
_cell.length_c   1.000
_cell.angle_alpha   90.00
_cell.angle_beta   90.00
_cell.angle_gamma   90.00
#
_symmetry.space_group_name_H-M   'P 1'
#
loop_
_entity.id
_entity.type
_entity.pdbx_description
1 polymer ?
#
loop_
_entity_poly.entity_id
_entity_poly.type
_entity_poly.pdbx_seq_one_letter_code
_entity_poly.pdbx_strand_id
1 'polypeptide(L)'
;MQGCLAAPRIRAGEGTSGSCFREPLEADVCHAYQIVHRNGIPDEQIIVMMYDDIAENEENPTKGIIINRPNGTDVYEGVPKDYVQELVFYIEACESGSMMNHLADDINVYATTAANPRESSYACYYDDKRQTYLGDWYSVNWMEDSDVEDLKKETLHKQFLIVKKHTNTSHVMQYGNKSISSMKVVQFQGMGRKSTPISLPPVAHYDLTPSPDVPLEIMKRKLLATNDIYEAKKIAGEMKTHLEAKQIIQESMRKIIFFVTASKERTEQILSDRLTISDYDCYQSAVNYFKAHCFNWHSPLMPVRKSRAAILQL
;
A
#
# COMPACT_ATOMS: atom_id res chain seq x y z
N MET A 1 -14.99 30.94 13.10
CA MET A 1 -14.16 30.57 11.94
C MET A 1 -13.69 29.14 12.15
N GLN A 2 -14.43 28.16 11.62
CA GLN A 2 -14.02 26.76 11.59
C GLN A 2 -13.12 26.58 10.38
N GLY A 3 -11.81 26.43 10.61
CA GLY A 3 -10.90 26.00 9.56
C GLY A 3 -11.16 24.53 9.29
N CYS A 4 -11.46 24.17 8.04
CA CYS A 4 -11.42 22.79 7.59
C CYS A 4 -9.98 22.29 7.74
N LEU A 5 -9.79 21.30 8.60
CA LEU A 5 -8.57 20.51 8.71
C LEU A 5 -8.47 19.61 7.48
N ALA A 6 -7.26 19.36 7.00
CA ALA A 6 -7.01 18.44 5.91
C ALA A 6 -7.64 17.06 6.22
N ALA A 7 -8.58 16.63 5.38
CA ALA A 7 -9.27 15.35 5.47
C ALA A 7 -8.26 14.17 5.44
N PRO A 8 -8.33 13.18 6.35
CA PRO A 8 -7.60 11.94 6.19
C PRO A 8 -8.07 11.25 4.91
N ARG A 9 -7.14 11.01 3.98
CA ARG A 9 -7.39 10.20 2.80
C ARG A 9 -6.80 8.81 3.04
N ILE A 10 -7.68 7.83 3.18
CA ILE A 10 -7.29 6.45 3.48
C ILE A 10 -7.45 5.65 2.17
N ARG A 11 -6.36 5.07 1.66
CA ARG A 11 -6.34 4.37 0.37
C ARG A 11 -5.69 2.99 0.51
N ALA A 12 -6.37 1.94 0.08
CA ALA A 12 -5.73 0.68 -0.26
C ALA A 12 -5.09 0.77 -1.65
N GLY A 13 -3.83 0.34 -1.79
CA GLY A 13 -3.14 0.24 -3.08
C GLY A 13 -3.74 -0.83 -4.00
N GLU A 14 -3.54 -0.71 -5.32
CA GLU A 14 -3.96 -1.74 -6.27
C GLU A 14 -3.01 -2.94 -6.24
N GLY A 15 -3.42 -4.05 -5.63
CA GLY A 15 -2.76 -5.35 -5.70
C GLY A 15 -3.77 -6.48 -5.57
N THR A 16 -3.96 -7.29 -6.61
CA THR A 16 -5.04 -8.30 -6.70
C THR A 16 -4.49 -9.73 -6.59
N SER A 17 -3.86 -10.05 -5.48
CA SER A 17 -4.04 -11.40 -4.97
C SER A 17 -5.57 -11.55 -4.72
N GLY A 18 -6.19 -12.70 -5.05
CA GLY A 18 -7.66 -12.93 -4.94
C GLY A 18 -8.28 -12.44 -3.62
N SER A 19 -9.61 -12.28 -3.53
CA SER A 19 -10.32 -11.58 -2.42
C SER A 19 -9.74 -11.85 -1.01
N CYS A 20 -9.46 -13.10 -0.68
CA CYS A 20 -8.88 -13.54 0.59
C CYS A 20 -7.51 -12.91 0.92
N PHE A 21 -6.70 -12.58 -0.08
CA PHE A 21 -5.34 -12.07 0.08
C PHE A 21 -5.24 -10.52 0.18
N ARG A 22 -6.35 -9.80 -0.05
CA ARG A 22 -6.46 -8.34 0.15
C ARG A 22 -7.07 -7.95 1.49
N GLU A 23 -7.60 -8.93 2.22
CA GLU A 23 -8.23 -8.74 3.53
C GLU A 23 -7.36 -7.93 4.51
N PRO A 24 -6.02 -8.07 4.57
CA PRO A 24 -5.18 -7.20 5.41
C PRO A 24 -5.30 -5.70 5.07
N LEU A 25 -5.21 -5.35 3.78
CA LEU A 25 -5.24 -3.96 3.33
C LEU A 25 -6.61 -3.32 3.55
N GLU A 26 -7.69 -4.05 3.31
CA GLU A 26 -9.06 -3.56 3.54
C GLU A 26 -9.37 -3.48 5.04
N ALA A 27 -8.89 -4.42 5.85
CA ALA A 27 -8.97 -4.36 7.32
C ALA A 27 -8.22 -3.14 7.88
N ASP A 28 -7.03 -2.85 7.37
CA ASP A 28 -6.24 -1.68 7.76
C ASP A 28 -6.97 -0.37 7.43
N VAL A 29 -7.57 -0.27 6.24
CA VAL A 29 -8.38 0.90 5.85
C VAL A 29 -9.57 1.08 6.79
N CYS A 30 -10.26 -0.02 7.13
CA CYS A 30 -11.39 0.02 8.04
C CYS A 30 -10.97 0.44 9.45
N HIS A 31 -9.87 -0.10 9.98
CA HIS A 31 -9.35 0.24 11.31
C HIS A 31 -8.92 1.72 11.35
N ALA A 32 -8.23 2.21 10.33
CA ALA A 32 -7.88 3.63 10.19
C ALA A 32 -9.14 4.53 10.19
N TYR A 33 -10.20 4.14 9.47
CA TYR A 33 -11.48 4.85 9.50
C TYR A 33 -12.09 4.89 10.91
N GLN A 34 -12.09 3.75 11.62
CA GLN A 34 -12.60 3.69 13.00
C GLN A 34 -11.84 4.62 13.95
N ILE A 35 -10.52 4.76 13.80
CA ILE A 35 -9.70 5.68 14.60
C ILE A 35 -10.15 7.11 14.36
N VAL A 36 -10.17 7.57 13.09
CA VAL A 36 -10.50 8.97 12.78
C VAL A 36 -11.95 9.31 13.12
N HIS A 37 -12.88 8.40 12.88
CA HIS A 37 -14.31 8.56 13.19
C HIS A 37 -14.53 8.63 14.72
N ARG A 38 -13.94 7.69 15.49
CA ARG A 38 -14.03 7.69 16.96
C ARG A 38 -13.45 8.95 17.58
N ASN A 39 -12.38 9.49 16.98
CA ASN A 39 -11.74 10.73 17.43
C ASN A 39 -12.47 12.01 16.97
N GLY A 40 -13.63 11.87 16.30
CA GLY A 40 -14.56 12.95 16.03
C GLY A 40 -14.32 13.70 14.73
N ILE A 41 -13.58 13.12 13.77
CA ILE A 41 -13.57 13.62 12.40
C ILE A 41 -14.90 13.20 11.75
N PRO A 42 -15.72 14.14 11.25
CA PRO A 42 -17.01 13.81 10.64
C PRO A 42 -16.80 13.12 9.29
N ASP A 43 -17.73 12.26 8.89
CA ASP A 43 -17.63 11.46 7.66
C ASP A 43 -17.50 12.32 6.41
N GLU A 44 -18.08 13.53 6.39
CA GLU A 44 -17.93 14.48 5.26
C GLU A 44 -16.49 14.96 5.05
N GLN A 45 -15.59 14.70 6.00
CA GLN A 45 -14.18 15.04 5.95
C GLN A 45 -13.28 13.80 5.92
N ILE A 46 -13.82 12.62 5.62
CA ILE A 46 -13.04 11.40 5.44
C ILE A 46 -13.26 10.88 4.03
N ILE A 47 -12.17 10.72 3.27
CA ILE A 47 -12.23 10.13 1.93
C ILE A 47 -11.62 8.74 2.02
N VAL A 48 -12.48 7.71 2.01
CA VAL A 48 -12.08 6.31 1.95
C VAL A 48 -12.04 5.86 0.50
N MET A 49 -10.91 5.30 0.07
CA MET A 49 -10.74 4.67 -1.24
C MET A 49 -10.29 3.23 -1.05
N MET A 50 -11.24 2.30 -1.08
CA MET A 50 -11.04 0.84 -1.05
C MET A 50 -11.72 0.22 -2.26
N TYR A 51 -11.35 -1.01 -2.62
CA TYR A 51 -12.03 -1.73 -3.70
C TYR A 51 -13.39 -2.19 -3.14
N ASP A 52 -14.45 -1.46 -3.48
CA ASP A 52 -15.82 -1.67 -2.97
C ASP A 52 -16.64 -2.56 -3.93
N ASP A 53 -16.09 -3.72 -4.33
CA ASP A 53 -16.69 -4.62 -5.33
C ASP A 53 -17.73 -5.60 -4.76
N ILE A 54 -18.38 -5.21 -3.64
CA ILE A 54 -19.46 -5.97 -2.99
C ILE A 54 -20.76 -5.15 -2.83
N ALA A 55 -20.79 -3.82 -3.03
CA ALA A 55 -21.95 -2.99 -2.62
C ALA A 55 -22.82 -2.34 -3.73
N GLU A 56 -22.67 -2.75 -5.01
CA GLU A 56 -23.62 -2.54 -6.14
C GLU A 56 -23.61 -1.22 -6.97
N ASN A 57 -23.02 -1.33 -8.18
CA ASN A 57 -23.58 -1.02 -9.53
C ASN A 57 -24.05 0.42 -9.91
N GLU A 58 -24.63 0.54 -11.11
CA GLU A 58 -24.38 1.48 -12.22
C GLU A 58 -25.10 2.85 -12.10
N GLU A 59 -24.52 3.89 -12.72
CA GLU A 59 -25.04 5.28 -12.90
C GLU A 59 -24.62 6.33 -11.84
N ASN A 60 -23.50 7.04 -12.06
CA ASN A 60 -23.33 8.38 -11.48
C ASN A 60 -22.49 9.33 -12.37
N PRO A 61 -23.11 10.35 -13.02
CA PRO A 61 -22.48 11.19 -14.03
C PRO A 61 -22.14 12.63 -13.54
N THR A 62 -20.85 12.99 -13.67
CA THR A 62 -20.24 14.34 -13.91
C THR A 62 -19.65 15.18 -12.77
N LYS A 63 -18.39 15.60 -13.00
CA LYS A 63 -17.50 16.52 -12.24
C LYS A 63 -17.12 17.72 -13.13
N GLY A 64 -16.77 18.88 -12.58
CA GLY A 64 -16.42 20.10 -13.35
C GLY A 64 -15.32 20.98 -12.75
N ILE A 65 -14.37 21.42 -13.61
CA ILE A 65 -13.22 22.29 -13.30
C ILE A 65 -13.24 23.51 -14.26
N ILE A 66 -13.00 24.70 -13.69
CA ILE A 66 -12.06 25.80 -14.05
C ILE A 66 -11.91 26.24 -15.54
N ILE A 67 -11.99 27.57 -15.73
CA ILE A 67 -11.72 28.45 -16.90
C ILE A 67 -12.18 28.02 -18.29
N ASN A 68 -12.98 28.88 -18.94
CA ASN A 68 -13.76 28.48 -20.11
C ASN A 68 -13.47 29.26 -21.42
N ARG A 69 -12.37 30.04 -21.54
CA ARG A 69 -11.95 30.66 -22.82
C ARG A 69 -10.63 31.44 -22.78
N PRO A 70 -10.00 31.67 -23.95
CA PRO A 70 -8.98 32.71 -24.12
C PRO A 70 -9.52 34.10 -23.71
N ASN A 71 -8.75 34.86 -22.92
CA ASN A 71 -9.09 36.15 -22.29
C ASN A 71 -10.25 36.13 -21.26
N GLY A 72 -10.45 35.01 -20.54
CA GLY A 72 -11.40 34.95 -19.41
C GLY A 72 -10.89 35.64 -18.14
N THR A 73 -11.80 36.07 -17.27
CA THR A 73 -11.47 36.58 -15.92
C THR A 73 -11.02 35.45 -15.00
N ASP A 74 -10.24 35.79 -13.97
CA ASP A 74 -9.85 34.84 -12.95
C ASP A 74 -11.10 34.27 -12.23
N VAL A 75 -11.21 32.95 -12.18
CA VAL A 75 -12.27 32.22 -11.43
C VAL A 75 -11.72 31.64 -10.13
N TYR A 76 -10.48 31.96 -9.79
CA TYR A 76 -9.75 31.47 -8.64
C TYR A 76 -9.93 32.36 -7.39
N GLU A 77 -10.30 33.64 -7.56
CA GLU A 77 -10.51 34.57 -6.45
C GLU A 77 -11.80 34.23 -5.66
N GLY A 78 -11.67 33.99 -4.35
CA GLY A 78 -12.76 33.54 -3.48
C GLY A 78 -12.91 32.03 -3.32
N VAL A 79 -12.03 31.23 -3.94
CA VAL A 79 -12.00 29.76 -3.76
C VAL A 79 -11.51 29.43 -2.34
N PRO A 80 -12.29 28.67 -1.52
CA PRO A 80 -11.82 28.12 -0.26
C PRO A 80 -10.55 27.30 -0.52
N LYS A 81 -9.46 27.67 0.16
CA LYS A 81 -8.22 26.92 0.05
C LYS A 81 -8.25 25.80 1.09
N ASP A 82 -8.75 24.63 0.69
CA ASP A 82 -8.95 23.50 1.61
C ASP A 82 -7.64 22.81 2.06
N TYR A 83 -6.50 23.09 1.38
CA TYR A 83 -5.19 22.46 1.64
C TYR A 83 -4.05 23.48 1.79
N VAL A 84 -4.15 24.43 2.72
CA VAL A 84 -3.05 25.37 3.06
C VAL A 84 -2.28 24.94 4.31
N GLN A 85 -2.67 23.84 4.94
CA GLN A 85 -2.11 23.33 6.19
C GLN A 85 -1.11 22.20 5.96
N GLU A 86 -0.59 21.65 7.05
CA GLU A 86 0.26 20.48 7.09
C GLU A 86 -0.48 19.22 6.60
N LEU A 87 0.19 18.42 5.78
CA LEU A 87 -0.30 17.15 5.24
C LEU A 87 0.61 16.02 5.72
N VAL A 88 0.01 14.91 6.15
CA VAL A 88 0.75 13.74 6.62
C VAL A 88 0.35 12.50 5.82
N PHE A 89 1.34 11.78 5.30
CA PHE A 89 1.16 10.48 4.64
C PHE A 89 1.69 9.34 5.52
N TYR A 90 0.90 8.27 5.61
CA TYR A 90 1.30 6.95 6.11
C TYR A 90 1.18 6.00 4.93
N ILE A 91 2.25 5.28 4.58
CA ILE A 91 2.27 4.44 3.37
C ILE A 91 2.68 3.02 3.74
N GLU A 92 1.69 2.13 3.77
CA GLU A 92 1.89 0.68 3.82
C GLU A 92 2.00 0.14 2.39
N ALA A 93 3.21 -0.26 2.01
CA ALA A 93 3.50 -0.98 0.78
C ALA A 93 4.96 -1.46 0.77
N CYS A 94 5.21 -2.51 0.00
CA CYS A 94 6.55 -2.89 -0.43
C CYS A 94 7.23 -1.71 -1.14
N GLU A 95 8.52 -1.53 -0.86
CA GLU A 95 9.36 -0.47 -1.43
C GLU A 95 8.77 0.96 -1.27
N SER A 96 7.87 1.18 -0.31
CA SER A 96 7.11 2.42 -0.12
C SER A 96 7.98 3.66 0.03
N GLY A 97 9.20 3.52 0.56
CA GLY A 97 10.18 4.60 0.60
C GLY A 97 10.52 5.19 -0.77
N SER A 98 10.39 4.42 -1.86
CA SER A 98 10.61 4.89 -3.24
C SER A 98 9.56 5.92 -3.72
N MET A 99 8.40 5.96 -3.06
CA MET A 99 7.33 6.91 -3.37
C MET A 99 7.59 8.31 -2.78
N MET A 100 8.42 8.39 -1.73
CA MET A 100 8.59 9.61 -0.93
C MET A 100 10.06 10.05 -0.77
N ASN A 101 11.03 9.28 -1.30
CA ASN A 101 12.46 9.61 -1.24
C ASN A 101 12.85 10.90 -1.99
N HIS A 102 11.99 11.39 -2.87
CA HIS A 102 12.15 12.66 -3.60
C HIS A 102 11.19 13.75 -3.10
N LEU A 103 10.46 13.52 -2.01
CA LEU A 103 9.59 14.52 -1.41
C LEU A 103 10.42 15.69 -0.87
N ALA A 104 10.14 16.89 -1.35
CA ALA A 104 10.80 18.11 -0.90
C ALA A 104 10.51 18.38 0.59
N ASP A 105 11.47 18.96 1.30
CA ASP A 105 11.38 19.26 2.74
C ASP A 105 10.95 20.70 3.03
N ASP A 106 10.77 21.52 2.00
CA ASP A 106 10.32 22.92 2.05
C ASP A 106 8.83 23.11 1.75
N ILE A 107 8.09 22.01 1.62
CA ILE A 107 6.62 22.01 1.51
C ILE A 107 5.97 21.47 2.78
N ASN A 108 4.71 21.81 3.01
CA ASN A 108 3.96 21.42 4.22
C ASN A 108 3.51 19.95 4.19
N VAL A 109 4.41 19.03 3.85
CA VAL A 109 4.12 17.59 3.73
C VAL A 109 5.13 16.80 4.57
N TYR A 110 4.63 15.90 5.39
CA TYR A 110 5.40 14.90 6.12
C TYR A 110 4.93 13.50 5.71
N ALA A 111 5.84 12.55 5.59
CA ALA A 111 5.48 11.19 5.24
C ALA A 111 6.23 10.18 6.09
N THR A 112 5.56 9.08 6.44
CA THR A 112 6.18 7.85 6.96
C THR A 112 5.84 6.68 6.06
N THR A 113 6.76 5.74 5.92
CA THR A 113 6.59 4.57 5.03
C THR A 113 6.98 3.29 5.75
N ALA A 114 6.25 2.20 5.47
CA ALA A 114 6.47 0.89 6.09
C ALA A 114 7.85 0.30 5.79
N ALA A 115 8.39 0.59 4.61
CA ALA A 115 9.64 0.02 4.10
C ALA A 115 10.52 1.09 3.45
N ASN A 116 11.81 0.81 3.36
CA ASN A 116 12.74 1.58 2.52
C ASN A 116 12.51 1.27 1.02
N PRO A 117 13.18 1.97 0.08
CA PRO A 117 12.98 1.77 -1.37
C PRO A 117 13.37 0.40 -1.95
N ARG A 118 13.83 -0.57 -1.14
CA ARG A 118 14.50 -1.79 -1.61
C ARG A 118 14.01 -3.08 -0.95
N GLU A 119 13.02 -3.00 -0.06
CA GLU A 119 12.55 -4.14 0.72
C GLU A 119 11.02 -4.19 0.74
N SER A 120 10.49 -5.37 1.03
CA SER A 120 9.05 -5.58 1.16
C SER A 120 8.53 -5.18 2.52
N SER A 121 7.22 -4.88 2.60
CA SER A 121 6.49 -4.86 3.86
C SER A 121 5.93 -6.25 4.20
N TYR A 122 5.33 -6.38 5.39
CA TYR A 122 5.00 -7.66 6.00
C TYR A 122 3.55 -7.68 6.46
N ALA A 123 2.85 -8.78 6.17
CA ALA A 123 1.56 -9.09 6.77
C ALA A 123 1.75 -9.68 8.18
N CYS A 124 0.72 -9.54 9.02
CA CYS A 124 0.67 -10.10 10.37
C CYS A 124 -0.72 -10.68 10.69
N TYR A 125 -0.80 -11.38 11.82
CA TYR A 125 -2.03 -11.95 12.39
C TYR A 125 -2.73 -12.94 11.44
N TYR A 126 -2.15 -14.13 11.26
CA TYR A 126 -2.84 -15.18 10.53
C TYR A 126 -4.01 -15.73 11.36
N ASP A 127 -5.21 -15.73 10.79
CA ASP A 127 -6.42 -16.27 11.43
C ASP A 127 -6.78 -17.62 10.84
N ASP A 128 -6.67 -18.68 11.65
CA ASP A 128 -6.99 -20.04 11.22
C ASP A 128 -8.47 -20.23 10.82
N LYS A 129 -9.39 -19.37 11.27
CA LYS A 129 -10.81 -19.49 10.90
C LYS A 129 -11.09 -18.90 9.53
N ARG A 130 -10.54 -17.72 9.25
CA ARG A 130 -10.65 -17.01 7.95
C ARG A 130 -9.65 -17.52 6.93
N GLN A 131 -8.61 -18.22 7.39
CA GLN A 131 -7.56 -18.79 6.55
C GLN A 131 -6.82 -17.72 5.73
N THR A 132 -6.52 -16.59 6.38
CA THR A 132 -5.80 -15.43 5.83
C THR A 132 -5.15 -14.59 6.93
N TYR A 133 -4.44 -13.54 6.54
CA TYR A 133 -3.87 -12.52 7.42
C TYR A 133 -4.89 -11.40 7.68
N LEU A 134 -4.83 -10.77 8.86
CA LEU A 134 -5.80 -9.76 9.29
C LEU A 134 -5.30 -8.32 9.22
N GLY A 135 -4.00 -8.10 8.98
CA GLY A 135 -3.44 -6.76 8.86
C GLY A 135 -1.99 -6.78 8.39
N ASP A 136 -1.44 -5.59 8.19
CA ASP A 136 -0.04 -5.39 7.86
C ASP A 136 0.74 -4.82 9.04
N TRP A 137 2.00 -5.25 9.20
CA TRP A 137 2.77 -5.06 10.43
C TRP A 137 3.04 -3.59 10.75
N TYR A 138 3.37 -2.76 9.75
CA TYR A 138 3.53 -1.33 9.98
C TYR A 138 2.17 -0.68 10.27
N SER A 139 1.14 -1.02 9.50
CA SER A 139 -0.22 -0.50 9.69
C SER A 139 -0.75 -0.74 11.10
N VAL A 140 -0.80 -2.01 11.51
CA VAL A 140 -1.25 -2.43 12.83
C VAL A 140 -0.46 -1.70 13.92
N ASN A 141 0.87 -1.60 13.78
CA ASN A 141 1.69 -0.95 14.80
C ASN A 141 1.33 0.54 15.03
N TRP A 142 0.99 1.31 13.98
CA TRP A 142 0.59 2.71 14.18
C TRP A 142 -0.87 2.85 14.60
N MET A 143 -1.74 1.94 14.15
CA MET A 143 -3.17 1.96 14.48
C MET A 143 -3.43 1.51 15.93
N GLU A 144 -2.79 0.43 16.37
CA GLU A 144 -2.91 -0.05 17.76
C GLU A 144 -2.27 0.94 18.75
N ASP A 145 -1.17 1.60 18.37
CA ASP A 145 -0.60 2.72 19.12
C ASP A 145 -1.62 3.88 19.24
N SER A 146 -2.24 4.25 18.12
CA SER A 146 -3.25 5.31 18.09
C SER A 146 -4.54 4.96 18.85
N ASP A 147 -4.84 3.67 19.01
CA ASP A 147 -5.96 3.19 19.83
C ASP A 147 -5.69 3.35 21.32
N VAL A 148 -4.46 3.12 21.79
CA VAL A 148 -4.12 3.04 23.23
C VAL A 148 -3.49 4.31 23.80
N GLU A 149 -2.93 5.19 22.96
CA GLU A 149 -2.24 6.40 23.39
C GLU A 149 -3.19 7.62 23.53
N ASP A 150 -2.77 8.60 24.33
CA ASP A 150 -3.42 9.91 24.36
C ASP A 150 -2.90 10.77 23.20
N LEU A 151 -3.65 10.78 22.09
CA LEU A 151 -3.27 11.47 20.85
C LEU A 151 -3.09 12.98 21.01
N LYS A 152 -3.61 13.58 22.09
CA LYS A 152 -3.39 15.01 22.40
C LYS A 152 -2.00 15.27 22.96
N LYS A 153 -1.36 14.24 23.52
CA LYS A 153 -0.01 14.29 24.09
C LYS A 153 1.03 13.74 23.13
N GLU A 154 0.70 12.66 22.44
CA GLU A 154 1.62 12.02 21.51
C GLU A 154 1.91 12.92 20.29
N THR A 155 3.18 12.99 19.89
CA THR A 155 3.59 13.63 18.64
C THR A 155 3.74 12.60 17.52
N LEU A 156 3.59 13.03 16.26
CA LEU A 156 3.87 12.17 15.10
C LEU A 156 5.29 11.58 15.15
N HIS A 157 6.27 12.33 15.65
CA HIS A 157 7.64 11.84 15.82
C HIS A 157 7.73 10.73 16.85
N LYS A 158 6.97 10.83 17.95
CA LYS A 158 6.93 9.79 18.98
C LYS A 158 6.32 8.51 18.43
N GLN A 159 5.18 8.62 17.76
CA GLN A 159 4.53 7.51 17.06
C GLN A 159 5.48 6.89 16.02
N PHE A 160 6.14 7.69 15.19
CA PHE A 160 7.14 7.21 14.23
C PHE A 160 8.24 6.36 14.89
N LEU A 161 8.78 6.80 16.05
CA LEU A 161 9.80 6.04 16.76
C LEU A 161 9.28 4.74 17.36
N ILE A 162 8.03 4.73 17.85
CA ILE A 162 7.37 3.51 18.36
C ILE A 162 7.17 2.52 17.20
N VAL A 163 6.53 2.96 16.13
CA VAL A 163 6.24 2.17 14.94
C VAL A 163 7.53 1.64 14.31
N LYS A 164 8.58 2.47 14.21
CA LYS A 164 9.90 2.05 13.71
C LYS A 164 10.56 1.00 14.60
N LYS A 165 10.35 1.05 15.91
CA LYS A 165 10.91 0.08 16.85
C LYS A 165 10.16 -1.26 16.78
N HIS A 166 8.83 -1.22 16.67
CA HIS A 166 8.00 -2.43 16.67
C HIS A 166 7.96 -3.12 15.30
N THR A 167 8.00 -2.36 14.20
CA THR A 167 8.10 -2.86 12.83
C THR A 167 9.51 -3.36 12.55
N ASN A 168 9.90 -4.46 13.19
CA ASN A 168 11.25 -5.04 13.15
C ASN A 168 11.53 -5.91 11.91
N THR A 169 10.62 -5.94 10.94
CA THR A 169 10.74 -6.74 9.70
C THR A 169 11.16 -5.92 8.48
N SER A 170 11.04 -4.60 8.56
CA SER A 170 11.42 -3.63 7.53
C SER A 170 11.95 -2.34 8.18
N HIS A 171 12.50 -1.43 7.38
CA HIS A 171 12.99 -0.14 7.83
C HIS A 171 11.91 0.92 7.61
N VAL A 172 11.21 1.27 8.69
CA VAL A 172 10.27 2.40 8.67
C VAL A 172 11.04 3.70 8.43
N MET A 173 10.64 4.43 7.39
CA MET A 173 11.29 5.66 6.94
C MET A 173 10.42 6.90 7.19
N GLN A 174 11.03 8.08 7.20
CA GLN A 174 10.32 9.36 7.24
C GLN A 174 10.92 10.35 6.24
N TYR A 175 10.06 11.15 5.60
CA TYR A 175 10.40 12.08 4.51
C TYR A 175 9.66 13.42 4.64
N GLY A 176 10.05 14.39 3.80
CA GLY A 176 9.45 15.73 3.76
C GLY A 176 9.84 16.61 4.95
N ASN A 177 8.99 17.58 5.27
CA ASN A 177 9.21 18.55 6.34
C ASN A 177 9.05 17.91 7.72
N LYS A 178 10.17 17.50 8.32
CA LYS A 178 10.20 16.85 9.64
C LYS A 178 9.76 17.75 10.79
N SER A 179 9.69 19.07 10.61
CA SER A 179 9.17 19.97 11.65
C SER A 179 7.71 19.64 12.00
N ILE A 180 6.94 19.21 10.99
CA ILE A 180 5.54 18.75 11.14
C ILE A 180 5.46 17.56 12.11
N SER A 181 6.50 16.72 12.18
CA SER A 181 6.49 15.56 13.09
C SER A 181 6.44 15.94 14.59
N SER A 182 6.70 17.21 14.94
CA SER A 182 6.54 17.72 16.30
C SER A 182 5.08 17.99 16.69
N MET A 183 4.17 18.05 15.71
CA MET A 183 2.74 18.21 15.93
C MET A 183 2.11 16.98 16.56
N LYS A 184 0.95 17.16 17.20
CA LYS A 184 0.24 16.10 17.90
C LYS A 184 -0.52 15.21 16.94
N VAL A 185 -0.58 13.91 17.24
CA VAL A 185 -1.30 12.93 16.42
C VAL A 185 -2.78 13.31 16.27
N VAL A 186 -3.40 13.85 17.33
CA VAL A 186 -4.79 14.32 17.30
C VAL A 186 -5.05 15.41 16.26
N GLN A 187 -4.04 16.16 15.81
CA GLN A 187 -4.23 17.21 14.78
C GLN A 187 -4.48 16.61 13.39
N PHE A 188 -4.15 15.34 13.18
CA PHE A 188 -4.31 14.63 11.92
C PHE A 188 -5.30 13.48 12.02
N GLN A 189 -5.43 12.86 13.20
CA GLN A 189 -6.27 11.70 13.43
C GLN A 189 -7.48 11.99 14.34
N GLY A 190 -7.82 13.26 14.61
CA GLY A 190 -8.96 13.60 15.47
C GLY A 190 -9.38 15.08 15.46
N MET A 191 -10.44 15.40 16.22
CA MET A 191 -10.92 16.78 16.43
C MET A 191 -11.02 17.18 17.91
N GLY A 192 -10.04 16.76 18.71
CA GLY A 192 -9.74 17.35 20.02
C GLY A 192 -10.77 17.16 21.16
N ARG A 193 -11.98 16.64 20.90
CA ARG A 193 -13.07 16.61 21.90
C ARG A 193 -13.45 15.22 22.45
N LYS A 194 -13.09 14.11 21.80
CA LYS A 194 -13.51 12.74 22.21
C LYS A 194 -12.48 11.61 21.99
N SER A 195 -11.18 11.91 21.94
CA SER A 195 -10.18 10.83 21.95
C SER A 195 -10.12 10.19 23.34
N THR A 196 -10.58 8.94 23.44
CA THR A 196 -10.43 8.09 24.62
C THR A 196 -9.66 6.84 24.24
N PRO A 197 -8.52 6.55 24.90
CA PRO A 197 -7.78 5.32 24.72
C PRO A 197 -8.66 4.07 24.91
N ILE A 198 -8.41 3.07 24.08
CA ILE A 198 -8.98 1.73 24.19
C ILE A 198 -7.94 0.80 24.80
N SER A 199 -8.38 -0.26 25.49
CA SER A 199 -7.51 -1.34 25.93
C SER A 199 -7.52 -2.46 24.89
N LEU A 200 -6.34 -2.81 24.39
CA LEU A 200 -6.16 -3.94 23.47
C LEU A 200 -5.66 -5.17 24.25
N PRO A 201 -6.25 -6.36 24.03
CA PRO A 201 -5.73 -7.59 24.61
C PRO A 201 -4.38 -7.97 23.98
N PRO A 202 -3.48 -8.63 24.71
CA PRO A 202 -2.21 -9.07 24.16
C PRO A 202 -2.42 -10.16 23.10
N VAL A 203 -1.65 -10.08 22.01
CA VAL A 203 -1.64 -11.10 20.95
C VAL A 203 -0.52 -12.11 21.21
N ALA A 204 -0.84 -13.41 21.10
CA ALA A 204 0.12 -14.48 21.36
C ALA A 204 1.10 -14.74 20.21
N HIS A 205 0.63 -14.59 18.96
CA HIS A 205 1.38 -14.87 17.74
C HIS A 205 1.12 -13.81 16.68
N TYR A 206 2.18 -13.27 16.09
CA TYR A 206 2.10 -12.20 15.07
C TYR A 206 2.14 -12.73 13.63
N ASP A 207 2.59 -13.97 13.42
CA ASP A 207 2.68 -14.62 12.10
C ASP A 207 3.38 -13.79 11.00
N LEU A 208 4.38 -13.00 11.36
CA LEU A 208 5.04 -12.05 10.45
C LEU A 208 5.52 -12.71 9.16
N THR A 209 4.94 -12.32 8.03
CA THR A 209 5.18 -12.94 6.72
C THR A 209 5.42 -11.87 5.65
N PRO A 210 6.48 -11.94 4.83
CA PRO A 210 6.69 -10.98 3.75
C PRO A 210 5.49 -10.96 2.80
N SER A 211 5.02 -9.76 2.42
CA SER A 211 3.84 -9.60 1.56
C SER A 211 3.88 -10.45 0.27
N PRO A 212 5.01 -10.58 -0.46
CA PRO A 212 5.07 -11.44 -1.65
C PRO A 212 4.89 -12.95 -1.40
N ASP A 213 5.12 -13.40 -0.17
CA ASP A 213 5.08 -14.82 0.21
C ASP A 213 3.75 -15.22 0.87
N VAL A 214 2.90 -14.25 1.24
CA VAL A 214 1.57 -14.46 1.86
C VAL A 214 0.73 -15.52 1.13
N PRO A 215 0.60 -15.51 -0.21
CA PRO A 215 -0.21 -16.52 -0.89
C PRO A 215 0.29 -17.95 -0.71
N LEU A 216 1.61 -18.14 -0.80
CA LEU A 216 2.24 -19.44 -0.63
C LEU A 216 2.19 -19.91 0.82
N GLU A 217 2.33 -19.00 1.79
CA GLU A 217 2.23 -19.36 3.20
C GLU A 217 0.80 -19.73 3.60
N ILE A 218 -0.24 -19.05 3.09
CA ILE A 218 -1.64 -19.45 3.25
C ILE A 218 -1.86 -20.87 2.69
N MET A 219 -1.42 -21.14 1.46
CA MET A 219 -1.58 -22.47 0.86
C MET A 219 -0.84 -23.54 1.66
N LYS A 220 0.37 -23.25 2.13
CA LYS A 220 1.15 -24.16 2.97
C LYS A 220 0.46 -24.45 4.31
N ARG A 221 -0.11 -23.45 4.97
CA ARG A 221 -0.89 -23.62 6.22
C ARG A 221 -2.13 -24.47 5.97
N LYS A 222 -2.88 -24.19 4.91
CA LYS A 222 -4.05 -25.00 4.48
C LYS A 222 -3.66 -26.46 4.22
N LEU A 223 -2.53 -26.69 3.56
CA LEU A 223 -2.02 -28.02 3.26
C LEU A 223 -1.63 -28.80 4.52
N LEU A 224 -1.03 -28.13 5.51
CA LEU A 224 -0.65 -28.75 6.79
C LEU A 224 -1.87 -29.03 7.69
N ALA A 225 -2.94 -28.25 7.57
CA ALA A 225 -4.15 -28.39 8.37
C ALA A 225 -5.14 -29.44 7.84
N THR A 226 -5.07 -29.77 6.54
CA THR A 226 -6.03 -30.70 5.92
C THR A 226 -5.62 -32.17 6.06
N ASN A 227 -6.60 -33.03 6.33
CA ASN A 227 -6.46 -34.49 6.24
C ASN A 227 -7.16 -35.06 4.98
N ASP A 228 -7.78 -34.21 4.17
CA ASP A 228 -8.43 -34.60 2.92
C ASP A 228 -7.41 -34.64 1.78
N ILE A 229 -7.20 -35.82 1.20
CA ILE A 229 -6.26 -36.05 0.11
C ILE A 229 -6.62 -35.29 -1.17
N TYR A 230 -7.91 -35.06 -1.42
CA TYR A 230 -8.37 -34.31 -2.60
C TYR A 230 -8.08 -32.82 -2.44
N GLU A 231 -8.37 -32.25 -1.27
CA GLU A 231 -8.00 -30.86 -0.95
C GLU A 231 -6.49 -30.67 -0.91
N ALA A 232 -5.75 -31.60 -0.30
CA ALA A 232 -4.28 -31.56 -0.29
C ALA A 232 -3.71 -31.55 -1.72
N LYS A 233 -4.25 -32.39 -2.61
CA LYS A 233 -3.84 -32.44 -4.01
C LYS A 233 -4.19 -31.16 -4.77
N LYS A 234 -5.35 -30.57 -4.51
CA LYS A 234 -5.78 -29.29 -5.09
C LYS A 234 -4.85 -28.16 -4.68
N ILE A 235 -4.61 -28.00 -3.38
CA ILE A 235 -3.71 -26.98 -2.83
C ILE A 235 -2.29 -27.15 -3.38
N ALA A 236 -1.76 -28.37 -3.40
CA ALA A 236 -0.44 -28.65 -3.97
C ALA A 236 -0.35 -28.28 -5.47
N GLY A 237 -1.43 -28.51 -6.23
CA GLY A 237 -1.54 -28.09 -7.63
C GLY A 237 -1.55 -26.57 -7.80
N GLU A 238 -2.27 -25.85 -6.93
CA GLU A 238 -2.27 -24.38 -6.89
C GLU A 238 -0.88 -23.84 -6.53
N MET A 239 -0.24 -24.36 -5.48
CA MET A 239 1.13 -23.99 -5.07
C MET A 239 2.13 -24.20 -6.21
N LYS A 240 2.07 -25.34 -6.89
CA LYS A 240 2.92 -25.63 -8.04
C LYS A 240 2.70 -24.60 -9.15
N THR A 241 1.45 -24.27 -9.47
CA THR A 241 1.11 -23.25 -10.48
C THR A 241 1.72 -21.89 -10.13
N HIS A 242 1.63 -21.48 -8.86
CA HIS A 242 2.23 -20.22 -8.39
C HIS A 242 3.76 -20.22 -8.49
N LEU A 243 4.42 -21.32 -8.11
CA LEU A 243 5.88 -21.45 -8.20
C LEU A 243 6.37 -21.45 -9.65
N GLU A 244 5.69 -22.18 -10.54
CA GLU A 244 6.00 -22.17 -11.98
C GLU A 244 5.82 -20.77 -12.58
N ALA A 245 4.78 -20.05 -12.21
CA ALA A 245 4.57 -18.68 -12.68
C ALA A 245 5.68 -17.72 -12.19
N LYS A 246 6.11 -17.84 -10.91
CA LYS A 246 7.24 -17.07 -10.36
C LYS A 246 8.53 -17.32 -11.15
N GLN A 247 8.81 -18.59 -11.45
CA GLN A 247 9.98 -18.97 -12.25
C GLN A 247 9.90 -18.39 -13.67
N ILE A 248 8.75 -18.52 -14.34
CA ILE A 248 8.56 -18.01 -15.70
C ILE A 248 8.75 -16.49 -15.75
N ILE A 249 8.24 -15.73 -14.78
CA ILE A 249 8.47 -14.27 -14.71
C ILE A 249 9.97 -13.98 -14.59
N GLN A 250 10.66 -14.62 -13.64
CA GLN A 250 12.07 -14.39 -13.39
C GLN A 250 12.92 -14.68 -14.62
N GLU A 251 12.68 -15.81 -15.28
CA GLU A 251 13.38 -16.18 -16.52
C GLU A 251 13.07 -15.22 -17.67
N SER A 252 11.82 -14.77 -17.79
CA SER A 252 11.41 -13.82 -18.84
C SER A 252 12.06 -12.46 -18.64
N MET A 253 12.08 -11.94 -17.41
CA MET A 253 12.74 -10.67 -17.09
C MET A 253 14.25 -10.75 -17.38
N ARG A 254 14.90 -11.85 -16.98
CA ARG A 254 16.32 -12.08 -17.30
C ARG A 254 16.57 -12.09 -18.81
N LYS A 255 15.71 -12.74 -19.60
CA LYS A 255 15.81 -12.75 -21.08
C LYS A 255 15.62 -11.37 -21.69
N ILE A 256 14.67 -10.58 -21.21
CA ILE A 256 14.44 -9.20 -21.67
C ILE A 256 15.69 -8.35 -21.40
N ILE A 257 16.22 -8.38 -20.18
CA ILE A 257 17.42 -7.59 -19.83
C ILE A 257 18.61 -8.06 -20.64
N PHE A 258 18.80 -9.37 -20.84
CA PHE A 258 19.85 -9.89 -21.69
C PHE A 258 19.72 -9.43 -23.15
N PHE A 259 18.51 -9.41 -23.68
CA PHE A 259 18.26 -8.92 -25.05
C PHE A 259 18.65 -7.45 -25.22
N VAL A 260 18.35 -6.61 -24.21
CA VAL A 260 18.69 -5.17 -24.22
C VAL A 260 20.18 -4.93 -24.00
N THR A 261 20.81 -5.70 -23.12
CA THR A 261 22.20 -5.45 -22.70
C THR A 261 23.25 -6.19 -23.52
N ALA A 262 22.86 -7.29 -24.17
CA ALA A 262 23.74 -8.25 -24.85
C ALA A 262 24.94 -8.74 -23.99
N SER A 263 24.84 -8.64 -22.65
CA SER A 263 25.91 -9.03 -21.71
C SER A 263 25.31 -9.72 -20.48
N LYS A 264 25.86 -10.90 -20.15
CA LYS A 264 25.43 -11.65 -18.96
C LYS A 264 25.80 -10.90 -17.68
N GLU A 265 26.98 -10.30 -17.65
CA GLU A 265 27.50 -9.55 -16.51
C GLU A 265 26.61 -8.34 -16.22
N ARG A 266 26.29 -7.55 -17.26
CA ARG A 266 25.35 -6.42 -17.13
C ARG A 266 23.94 -6.87 -16.79
N THR A 267 23.50 -8.03 -17.29
CA THR A 267 22.20 -8.61 -16.94
C THR A 267 22.11 -8.89 -15.44
N GLU A 268 23.11 -9.58 -14.88
CA GLU A 268 23.12 -9.86 -13.44
C GLU A 268 23.22 -8.58 -12.62
N GLN A 269 24.04 -7.63 -13.06
CA GLN A 269 24.16 -6.34 -12.38
C GLN A 269 22.82 -5.59 -12.35
N ILE A 270 22.11 -5.48 -13.47
CA ILE A 270 20.80 -4.80 -13.51
C ILE A 270 19.76 -5.53 -12.67
N LEU A 271 19.78 -6.86 -12.65
CA LEU A 271 18.88 -7.67 -11.82
C LEU A 271 19.17 -7.53 -10.32
N SER A 272 20.44 -7.38 -9.93
CA SER A 272 20.84 -7.17 -8.53
C SER A 272 20.66 -5.74 -8.07
N ASP A 273 20.88 -4.77 -8.97
CA ASP A 273 20.87 -3.36 -8.62
C ASP A 273 19.45 -2.85 -8.39
N ARG A 274 19.36 -1.73 -7.67
CA ARG A 274 18.13 -0.97 -7.42
C ARG A 274 18.40 0.48 -7.80
N LEU A 275 18.32 0.74 -9.10
CA LEU A 275 18.59 2.04 -9.69
C LEU A 275 17.44 3.02 -9.41
N THR A 276 17.78 4.28 -9.11
CA THR A 276 16.80 5.35 -8.98
C THR A 276 16.18 5.66 -10.34
N ILE A 277 14.86 5.81 -10.37
CA ILE A 277 14.14 6.17 -11.60
C ILE A 277 14.43 7.63 -11.92
N SER A 278 14.98 7.88 -13.11
CA SER A 278 15.24 9.24 -13.60
C SER A 278 14.25 9.68 -14.69
N ASP A 279 13.71 8.73 -15.45
CA ASP A 279 12.76 8.98 -16.54
C ASP A 279 11.45 8.23 -16.25
N TYR A 280 10.48 8.95 -15.70
CA TYR A 280 9.19 8.40 -15.30
C TYR A 280 8.30 8.05 -16.48
N ASP A 281 8.38 8.78 -17.60
CA ASP A 281 7.57 8.52 -18.79
C ASP A 281 8.03 7.23 -19.48
N CYS A 282 9.36 7.05 -19.59
CA CYS A 282 9.96 5.81 -20.09
C CYS A 282 9.62 4.62 -19.18
N TYR A 283 9.78 4.78 -17.86
CA TYR A 283 9.45 3.74 -16.89
C TYR A 283 7.96 3.35 -16.97
N GLN A 284 7.05 4.32 -16.97
CA GLN A 284 5.61 4.08 -17.04
C GLN A 284 5.22 3.38 -18.35
N SER A 285 5.81 3.80 -19.48
CA SER A 285 5.59 3.16 -20.78
C SER A 285 6.05 1.69 -20.78
N ALA A 286 7.24 1.42 -20.22
CA ALA A 286 7.77 0.06 -20.09
C ALA A 286 6.91 -0.83 -19.19
N VAL A 287 6.48 -0.31 -18.03
CA VAL A 287 5.58 -1.00 -17.07
C VAL A 287 4.25 -1.33 -17.74
N ASN A 288 3.63 -0.37 -18.42
CA ASN A 288 2.36 -0.56 -19.13
C ASN A 288 2.49 -1.60 -20.25
N TYR A 289 3.58 -1.57 -21.01
CA TYR A 289 3.83 -2.54 -22.07
C TYR A 289 4.03 -3.95 -21.51
N PHE A 290 4.84 -4.10 -20.46
CA PHE A 290 5.08 -5.38 -19.79
C PHE A 290 3.81 -5.96 -19.19
N LYS A 291 2.96 -5.13 -18.57
CA LYS A 291 1.63 -5.53 -18.06
C LYS A 291 0.73 -6.08 -19.16
N ALA A 292 0.65 -5.37 -20.29
CA ALA A 292 -0.27 -5.71 -21.37
C ALA A 292 0.19 -6.91 -22.21
N HIS A 293 1.51 -7.10 -22.37
CA HIS A 293 2.07 -8.07 -23.33
C HIS A 293 2.83 -9.23 -22.68
N CYS A 294 3.17 -9.14 -21.39
CA CYS A 294 3.90 -10.20 -20.69
C CYS A 294 3.07 -10.75 -19.51
N PHE A 295 3.08 -10.06 -18.38
CA PHE A 295 2.46 -10.54 -17.15
C PHE A 295 1.62 -9.44 -16.52
N ASN A 296 0.30 -9.67 -16.46
CA ASN A 296 -0.60 -8.78 -15.74
C ASN A 296 -0.66 -9.20 -14.27
N TRP A 297 0.04 -8.46 -13.40
CA TRP A 297 0.02 -8.68 -11.95
C TRP A 297 -1.33 -8.34 -11.30
N HIS A 298 -2.29 -7.80 -12.05
CA HIS A 298 -3.67 -7.66 -11.61
C HIS A 298 -4.54 -8.92 -11.83
N SER A 299 -3.95 -10.05 -12.28
CA SER A 299 -4.67 -11.31 -12.47
C SER A 299 -4.34 -12.29 -11.34
N PRO A 300 -5.31 -12.74 -10.51
CA PRO A 300 -5.07 -13.60 -9.36
C PRO A 300 -4.61 -15.00 -9.74
N LEU A 301 -5.15 -15.52 -10.85
CA LEU A 301 -4.54 -16.60 -11.61
C LEU A 301 -3.73 -15.89 -12.66
N MET A 302 -2.41 -15.84 -12.63
CA MET A 302 -1.67 -15.47 -13.83
C MET A 302 -1.90 -16.58 -14.85
N PRO A 303 -2.79 -16.42 -15.83
CA PRO A 303 -2.92 -17.42 -16.84
C PRO A 303 -1.72 -17.15 -17.73
N VAL A 304 -0.79 -18.10 -17.83
CA VAL A 304 0.14 -18.12 -18.95
C VAL A 304 -0.74 -18.15 -20.21
N ARG A 305 -1.07 -16.98 -20.77
CA ARG A 305 -1.71 -16.89 -22.06
C ARG A 305 -0.69 -17.51 -23.00
N LYS A 306 -0.97 -18.73 -23.45
CA LYS A 306 -0.33 -19.34 -24.61
C LYS A 306 -0.69 -18.48 -25.82
N SER A 307 0.02 -17.38 -26.02
CA SER A 307 0.05 -16.69 -27.30
C SER A 307 1.25 -17.24 -28.05
N ARG A 308 1.00 -18.20 -28.94
CA ARG A 308 1.91 -18.47 -30.06
C ARG A 308 1.92 -17.23 -30.95
N ALA A 309 3.12 -16.75 -31.31
CA ALA A 309 3.43 -15.69 -32.27
C ALA A 309 2.96 -14.26 -31.87
N ALA A 310 3.73 -13.18 -31.99
CA ALA A 310 4.85 -12.90 -32.87
C ALA A 310 5.93 -12.05 -32.14
N ILE A 311 7.17 -12.52 -32.17
CA ILE A 311 8.35 -11.64 -32.11
C ILE A 311 8.62 -11.28 -33.57
N LEU A 312 8.33 -10.04 -33.95
CA LEU A 312 8.83 -9.41 -35.16
C LEU A 312 9.12 -7.94 -34.83
N GLN A 313 10.42 -7.65 -34.76
CA GLN A 313 11.09 -6.39 -35.08
C GLN A 313 10.47 -5.08 -34.58
N LEU A 314 11.16 -4.43 -33.63
CA LEU A 314 11.99 -3.24 -33.86
C LEU A 314 12.96 -3.06 -32.69
#